data_AF-A0A4C2EFY5-F1
#
_entry.id   AF-A0A4C2EFY5-F1
#
_cell.length_a   1.000
_cell.length_b   1.000
_cell.length_c   1.000
_cell.angle_alpha   90.00
_cell.angle_beta   90.00
_cell.angle_gamma   90.00
#
_symmetry.space_group_name_H-M   'P 1'
#
loop_
_entity.id
_entity.type
_entity.pdbx_description
1 polymer ?
#
loop_
_entity_poly.entity_id
_entity_poly.type
_entity_poly.pdbx_seq_one_letter_code
_entity_poly.pdbx_strand_id
1 'polypeptide(L)'
;MGDSDDAEAVVRAIDEIGIDRLTETIVTAWEGIGDGVEPGPTWPEDETTRRVELSEPDEAVGLDLLAAVLDASPRTPTEAFVHLGVGRRDNPGGERFAVERLAGHTDVSATDTHTTGTVPMTAETFDALARVYGKPLVYVVVSDGDGRAILERDWTTLTVSLPEPAFETVREAVGPAVAERFERA
;
A
#
# COMPACT_ATOMS: atom_id res chain seq x y z
N MET A 1 36.16 7.69 -14.21
CA MET A 1 35.73 6.33 -13.86
C MET A 1 35.15 6.39 -12.46
N GLY A 2 33.91 6.86 -12.31
CA GLY A 2 33.32 7.13 -10.99
C GLY A 2 31.80 7.27 -10.94
N ASP A 3 31.10 6.97 -12.05
CA ASP A 3 29.62 6.95 -12.07
C ASP A 3 29.04 5.52 -12.05
N SER A 4 29.89 4.49 -12.18
CA SER A 4 29.46 3.09 -12.22
C SER A 4 29.37 2.45 -10.83
N ASP A 5 30.24 2.84 -9.90
CA ASP A 5 30.29 2.27 -8.54
C ASP A 5 29.11 2.73 -7.66
N ASP A 6 28.61 3.96 -7.87
CA ASP A 6 27.46 4.48 -7.09
C ASP A 6 26.13 3.86 -7.54
N ALA A 7 25.97 3.58 -8.83
CA ALA A 7 24.80 2.85 -9.33
C ALA A 7 24.80 1.39 -8.86
N GLU A 8 25.98 0.75 -8.83
CA GLU A 8 26.13 -0.63 -8.34
C GLU A 8 25.92 -0.72 -6.82
N ALA A 9 26.31 0.31 -6.05
CA ALA A 9 26.05 0.40 -4.61
C ALA A 9 24.56 0.62 -4.28
N VAL A 10 23.83 1.40 -5.08
CA VAL A 10 22.37 1.58 -4.91
C VAL A 10 21.61 0.31 -5.28
N VAL A 11 22.01 -0.39 -6.36
CA VAL A 11 21.44 -1.70 -6.72
C VAL A 11 21.73 -2.74 -5.64
N ARG A 12 22.95 -2.74 -5.07
CA ARG A 12 23.29 -3.60 -3.92
C ARG A 12 22.50 -3.27 -2.68
N ALA A 13 22.23 -1.99 -2.39
CA ALA A 13 21.42 -1.60 -1.24
C ALA A 13 19.95 -2.01 -1.39
N ILE A 14 19.42 -2.00 -2.61
CA ILE A 14 18.07 -2.52 -2.93
C ILE A 14 18.04 -4.05 -2.80
N ASP A 15 19.08 -4.76 -3.26
CA ASP A 15 19.25 -6.20 -3.05
C ASP A 15 19.49 -6.57 -1.57
N GLU A 16 20.14 -5.71 -0.78
CA GLU A 16 20.50 -5.95 0.63
C GLU A 16 19.36 -5.58 1.60
N ILE A 17 18.45 -4.67 1.22
CA ILE A 17 17.15 -4.51 1.89
C ILE A 17 16.28 -5.73 1.65
N GLY A 18 16.38 -6.33 0.46
CA GLY A 18 15.76 -7.59 0.08
C GLY A 18 14.23 -7.50 0.07
N ILE A 19 13.63 -7.63 -1.12
CA ILE A 19 12.20 -7.98 -1.25
C ILE A 19 11.89 -9.23 -0.37
N ASP A 20 12.87 -10.10 -0.16
CA ASP A 20 12.79 -11.27 0.73
C ASP A 20 12.61 -10.90 2.21
N ARG A 21 13.19 -9.81 2.71
CA ARG A 21 13.04 -9.36 4.11
C ARG A 21 11.78 -8.53 4.33
N LEU A 22 11.32 -7.87 3.27
CA LEU A 22 9.98 -7.28 3.19
C LEU A 22 8.93 -8.40 3.37
N THR A 23 9.13 -9.49 2.65
CA THR A 23 8.29 -10.70 2.74
C THR A 23 8.35 -11.28 4.14
N GLU A 24 9.51 -11.44 4.78
CA GLU A 24 9.56 -11.96 6.17
C GLU A 24 8.90 -11.03 7.21
N THR A 25 8.99 -9.71 7.05
CA THR A 25 8.40 -8.75 8.00
C THR A 25 6.89 -8.64 7.81
N ILE A 26 6.43 -8.66 6.55
CA ILE A 26 5.01 -8.75 6.19
C ILE A 26 4.50 -10.12 6.63
N VAL A 27 5.13 -11.22 6.26
CA VAL A 27 4.80 -12.58 6.72
C VAL A 27 4.77 -12.67 8.24
N THR A 28 5.73 -12.10 9.00
CA THR A 28 5.68 -12.12 10.47
C THR A 28 4.49 -11.32 11.02
N ALA A 29 4.13 -10.19 10.38
CA ALA A 29 2.95 -9.42 10.75
C ALA A 29 1.63 -10.17 10.43
N TRP A 30 1.62 -10.96 9.36
CA TRP A 30 0.50 -11.80 8.93
C TRP A 30 0.43 -13.13 9.72
N GLU A 31 1.57 -13.70 10.13
CA GLU A 31 1.68 -14.89 11.00
C GLU A 31 1.17 -14.62 12.41
N GLY A 32 1.17 -13.35 12.86
CA GLY A 32 0.47 -12.92 14.06
C GLY A 32 -1.06 -13.09 13.99
N ILE A 33 -1.62 -13.27 12.79
CA ILE A 33 -3.07 -13.37 12.52
C ILE A 33 -3.54 -14.84 12.38
N GLY A 34 -2.64 -15.81 12.30
CA GLY A 34 -2.95 -17.24 12.37
C GLY A 34 -2.26 -18.09 11.29
N ASP A 35 -1.76 -19.25 11.73
CA ASP A 35 -1.03 -20.23 10.94
C ASP A 35 -1.87 -20.78 9.76
N GLY A 36 -1.42 -20.59 8.52
CA GLY A 36 -1.89 -21.36 7.35
C GLY A 36 -2.57 -20.61 6.20
N VAL A 37 -2.54 -19.28 6.15
CA VAL A 37 -3.11 -18.50 5.04
C VAL A 37 -2.04 -18.28 3.96
N GLU A 38 -2.40 -18.44 2.67
CA GLU A 38 -1.53 -18.03 1.55
C GLU A 38 -1.07 -16.57 1.75
N PRO A 39 0.20 -16.23 1.49
CA PRO A 39 0.69 -14.88 1.74
C PRO A 39 -0.06 -13.89 0.85
N GLY A 40 -0.79 -12.97 1.48
CA GLY A 40 -1.52 -11.91 0.81
C GLY A 40 -2.95 -11.72 1.32
N PRO A 41 -3.60 -10.62 0.92
CA PRO A 41 -4.97 -10.33 1.34
C PRO A 41 -5.97 -11.35 0.83
N THR A 42 -7.03 -11.51 1.60
CA THR A 42 -8.18 -12.29 1.18
C THR A 42 -9.05 -11.44 0.24
N TRP A 43 -9.09 -11.80 -1.04
CA TRP A 43 -9.91 -11.13 -2.04
C TRP A 43 -11.38 -11.61 -2.02
N PRO A 44 -12.34 -10.79 -2.49
CA PRO A 44 -13.68 -11.26 -2.83
C PRO A 44 -13.65 -12.30 -3.96
N GLU A 45 -14.41 -13.38 -3.82
CA GLU A 45 -14.44 -14.48 -4.82
C GLU A 45 -15.33 -14.15 -6.04
N ASP A 46 -16.27 -13.22 -5.86
CA ASP A 46 -17.26 -12.81 -6.85
C ASP A 46 -16.80 -11.66 -7.77
N GLU A 47 -15.56 -11.19 -7.59
CA GLU A 47 -15.04 -10.01 -8.30
C GLU A 47 -13.78 -10.30 -9.10
N THR A 48 -13.52 -9.39 -10.06
CA THR A 48 -12.33 -9.49 -10.88
C THR A 48 -11.22 -8.66 -10.26
N THR A 49 -10.20 -9.35 -9.78
CA THR A 49 -8.96 -8.69 -9.37
C THR A 49 -8.20 -8.18 -10.60
N ARG A 50 -7.81 -6.91 -10.55
CA ARG A 50 -6.99 -6.27 -11.57
C ARG A 50 -5.78 -5.63 -10.93
N ARG A 51 -4.67 -5.62 -11.65
CA ARG A 51 -3.40 -5.05 -11.20
C ARG A 51 -2.92 -3.96 -12.15
N VAL A 52 -2.23 -2.98 -11.62
CA VAL A 52 -1.51 -1.95 -12.38
C VAL A 52 -0.13 -1.76 -11.76
N GLU A 53 0.89 -1.77 -12.61
CA GLU A 53 2.27 -1.51 -12.20
C GLU A 53 2.55 -0.01 -12.30
N LEU A 54 2.96 0.62 -11.20
CA LEU A 54 3.50 1.97 -11.18
C LEU A 54 4.95 1.97 -11.66
N SER A 55 5.37 3.06 -12.31
CA SER A 55 6.76 3.23 -12.76
C SER A 55 7.71 3.45 -11.58
N GLU A 56 7.21 4.10 -10.53
CA GLU A 56 7.90 4.37 -9.27
C GLU A 56 6.87 4.46 -8.13
N PRO A 57 7.25 4.20 -6.87
CA PRO A 57 6.30 4.20 -5.76
C PRO A 57 5.58 5.54 -5.57
N ASP A 58 6.24 6.67 -5.87
CA ASP A 58 5.73 8.04 -5.77
C ASP A 58 5.11 8.57 -7.07
N GLU A 59 4.82 7.69 -8.04
CA GLU A 59 4.08 8.08 -9.25
C GLU A 59 2.74 8.73 -8.86
N ALA A 60 2.52 9.98 -9.28
CA ALA A 60 1.38 10.80 -8.86
C ALA A 60 0.03 10.11 -9.07
N VAL A 61 -0.08 9.33 -10.15
CA VAL A 61 -1.29 8.58 -10.50
C VAL A 61 -1.67 7.55 -9.44
N GLY A 62 -0.72 7.04 -8.67
CA GLY A 62 -0.97 5.99 -7.72
C GLY A 62 -1.86 6.43 -6.55
N LEU A 63 -1.70 7.67 -6.07
CA LEU A 63 -2.59 8.23 -5.05
C LEU A 63 -3.98 8.55 -5.64
N ASP A 64 -4.03 9.04 -6.88
CA ASP A 64 -5.30 9.29 -7.59
C ASP A 64 -6.08 7.98 -7.81
N LEU A 65 -5.37 6.89 -8.15
CA LEU A 65 -5.93 5.54 -8.27
C LEU A 65 -6.49 5.05 -6.93
N LEU A 66 -5.73 5.21 -5.85
CA LEU A 66 -6.16 4.81 -4.51
C LEU A 66 -7.42 5.56 -4.11
N ALA A 67 -7.48 6.88 -4.33
CA ALA A 67 -8.69 7.68 -4.09
C ALA A 67 -9.87 7.21 -4.94
N ALA A 68 -9.67 7.07 -6.26
CA ALA A 68 -10.72 6.68 -7.20
C ALA A 68 -11.31 5.30 -6.89
N VAL A 69 -10.48 4.34 -6.47
CA VAL A 69 -10.92 2.99 -6.10
C VAL A 69 -11.77 3.03 -4.84
N LEU A 70 -11.35 3.78 -3.81
CA LEU A 70 -12.13 3.91 -2.58
C LEU A 70 -13.46 4.64 -2.81
N ASP A 71 -13.48 5.63 -3.69
CA ASP A 71 -14.70 6.38 -4.05
C ASP A 71 -15.68 5.54 -4.89
N ALA A 72 -15.16 4.68 -5.79
CA ALA A 72 -15.98 3.85 -6.67
C ALA A 72 -16.41 2.52 -6.03
N SER A 73 -15.71 2.06 -4.99
CA SER A 73 -15.95 0.77 -4.35
C SER A 73 -17.38 0.67 -3.80
N PRO A 74 -18.13 -0.39 -4.12
CA PRO A 74 -19.41 -0.66 -3.48
C PRO A 74 -19.25 -1.16 -2.04
N ARG A 75 -18.04 -1.63 -1.67
CA ARG A 75 -17.70 -2.02 -0.30
C ARG A 75 -17.24 -0.79 0.47
N THR A 76 -17.80 -0.63 1.67
CA THR A 76 -17.35 0.41 2.60
C THR A 76 -15.98 0.02 3.16
N PRO A 77 -14.92 0.80 2.94
CA PRO A 77 -13.62 0.53 3.56
C PRO A 77 -13.72 0.76 5.06
N THR A 78 -13.22 -0.20 5.86
CA THR A 78 -13.31 -0.14 7.32
C THR A 78 -11.96 -0.12 8.01
N GLU A 79 -10.96 -0.78 7.44
CA GLU A 79 -9.63 -0.92 8.02
C GLU A 79 -8.56 -0.85 6.93
N ALA A 80 -7.39 -0.36 7.31
CA ALA A 80 -6.18 -0.41 6.50
C ALA A 80 -5.05 -1.04 7.31
N PHE A 81 -4.45 -2.11 6.80
CA PHE A 81 -3.14 -2.56 7.25
C PHE A 81 -2.07 -1.74 6.55
N VAL A 82 -1.12 -1.19 7.29
CA VAL A 82 -0.08 -0.32 6.75
C VAL A 82 1.30 -0.81 7.19
N HIS A 83 2.26 -0.76 6.27
CA HIS A 83 3.67 -0.87 6.57
C HIS A 83 4.41 0.32 5.95
N LEU A 84 5.06 1.10 6.79
CA LEU A 84 5.88 2.23 6.41
C LEU A 84 7.34 1.91 6.66
N GLY A 85 8.20 2.17 5.68
CA GLY A 85 9.66 2.12 5.79
C GLY A 85 10.26 3.27 6.61
N VAL A 86 9.43 3.95 7.42
CA VAL A 86 9.82 5.07 8.29
C VAL A 86 9.17 4.91 9.67
N GLY A 87 9.95 5.24 10.71
CA GLY A 87 9.54 5.21 12.11
C GLY A 87 9.44 6.60 12.74
N ARG A 88 9.36 6.66 14.06
CA ARG A 88 9.16 7.92 14.83
C ARG A 88 10.37 8.85 14.80
N ARG A 89 11.59 8.33 14.65
CA ARG A 89 12.84 9.11 14.75
C ARG A 89 13.46 9.46 13.41
N ASP A 90 13.21 8.65 12.38
CA ASP A 90 13.78 8.88 11.05
C ASP A 90 13.08 9.99 10.25
N ASN A 91 12.09 10.67 10.84
CA ASN A 91 11.25 11.59 10.08
C ASN A 91 11.26 13.05 10.61
N PRO A 92 12.10 13.94 10.04
CA PRO A 92 12.14 15.36 10.41
C PRO A 92 11.12 16.22 9.64
N GLY A 93 10.36 15.66 8.69
CA GLY A 93 9.51 16.38 7.74
C GLY A 93 7.99 16.28 7.95
N GLY A 94 7.22 16.60 6.91
CA GLY A 94 5.75 16.59 6.92
C GLY A 94 5.11 15.22 7.16
N GLU A 95 5.84 14.15 6.88
CA GLU A 95 5.47 12.76 7.12
C GLU A 95 5.42 12.41 8.62
N ARG A 96 6.18 13.13 9.46
CA ARG A 96 6.23 12.90 10.91
C ARG A 96 4.83 12.91 11.54
N PHE A 97 4.01 13.89 11.18
CA PHE A 97 2.64 14.01 11.71
C PHE A 97 1.73 12.87 11.24
N ALA A 98 1.96 12.34 10.03
CA ALA A 98 1.23 11.20 9.54
C ALA A 98 1.64 9.91 10.26
N VAL A 99 2.95 9.70 10.46
CA VAL A 99 3.49 8.59 11.26
C VAL A 99 2.99 8.65 12.71
N GLU A 100 3.05 9.82 13.36
CA GLU A 100 2.56 10.00 14.73
C GLU A 100 1.04 9.74 14.84
N ARG A 101 0.25 10.13 13.82
CA ARG A 101 -1.18 9.83 13.77
C ARG A 101 -1.42 8.32 13.67
N LEU A 102 -0.80 7.65 12.70
CA LEU A 102 -0.95 6.21 12.51
C LEU A 102 -0.48 5.45 13.76
N ALA A 103 0.67 5.82 14.31
CA ALA A 103 1.23 5.25 15.54
C ALA A 103 0.45 5.59 16.82
N GLY A 104 -0.60 6.42 16.73
CA GLY A 104 -1.53 6.70 17.82
C GLY A 104 -2.60 5.64 18.00
N HIS A 105 -2.78 4.75 17.01
CA HIS A 105 -3.71 3.63 17.09
C HIS A 105 -3.12 2.48 17.92
N THR A 106 -3.99 1.78 18.65
CA THR A 106 -3.60 0.69 19.57
C THR A 106 -2.93 -0.47 18.86
N ASP A 107 -3.33 -0.73 17.63
CA ASP A 107 -2.90 -1.88 16.83
C ASP A 107 -1.78 -1.51 15.85
N VAL A 108 -1.09 -0.39 16.11
CA VAL A 108 0.06 0.09 15.35
C VAL A 108 1.32 0.11 16.22
N SER A 109 2.34 -0.58 15.75
CA SER A 109 3.70 -0.53 16.30
C SER A 109 4.56 0.40 15.47
N ALA A 110 5.15 1.42 16.11
CA ALA A 110 6.11 2.31 15.48
C ALA A 110 7.45 2.24 16.20
N THR A 111 8.46 1.80 15.48
CA THR A 111 9.85 1.75 15.94
C THR A 111 10.58 3.03 15.53
N ASP A 112 11.90 3.05 15.67
CA ASP A 112 12.71 4.16 15.18
C ASP A 112 12.75 4.22 13.64
N THR A 113 12.67 3.05 12.97
CA THR A 113 12.90 2.91 11.51
C THR A 113 11.68 2.51 10.69
N HIS A 114 10.64 1.94 11.29
CA HIS A 114 9.43 1.53 10.56
C HIS A 114 8.18 1.66 11.42
N THR A 115 7.03 1.70 10.75
CA THR A 115 5.70 1.73 11.37
C THR A 115 4.84 0.67 10.72
N THR A 116 4.19 -0.18 11.51
CA THR A 116 3.38 -1.29 10.99
C THR A 116 2.15 -1.53 11.85
N GLY A 117 1.04 -1.87 11.23
CA GLY A 117 -0.17 -2.28 11.94
C GLY A 117 -1.47 -1.91 11.24
N THR A 118 -2.57 -2.12 11.94
CA THR A 118 -3.92 -1.89 11.40
C THR A 118 -4.53 -0.62 11.98
N VAL A 119 -5.16 0.17 11.12
CA VAL A 119 -5.86 1.40 11.49
C VAL A 119 -7.27 1.40 10.92
N PRO A 120 -8.27 1.95 11.64
CA PRO A 120 -9.58 2.21 11.06
C PRO A 120 -9.46 3.11 9.84
N MET A 121 -10.18 2.80 8.77
CA MET A 121 -10.19 3.60 7.56
C MET A 121 -11.15 4.78 7.73
N THR A 122 -10.58 5.95 8.02
CA THR A 122 -11.29 7.22 8.17
C THR A 122 -10.73 8.25 7.20
N ALA A 123 -11.41 9.40 7.04
CA ALA A 123 -10.87 10.51 6.25
C ALA A 123 -9.49 10.98 6.79
N GLU A 124 -9.31 11.01 8.11
CA GLU A 124 -8.03 11.38 8.72
C GLU A 124 -6.93 10.34 8.46
N THR A 125 -7.30 9.06 8.42
CA THR A 125 -6.40 7.96 8.05
C THR A 125 -5.98 8.07 6.59
N PHE A 126 -6.93 8.35 5.69
CA PHE A 126 -6.64 8.59 4.29
C PHE A 126 -5.71 9.80 4.11
N ASP A 127 -5.96 10.91 4.79
CA ASP A 127 -5.09 12.09 4.78
C ASP A 127 -3.67 11.77 5.28
N ALA A 128 -3.54 10.87 6.27
CA ALA A 128 -2.25 10.40 6.74
C ALA A 128 -1.55 9.56 5.66
N LEU A 129 -2.26 8.61 5.05
CA LEU A 129 -1.76 7.78 3.95
C LEU A 129 -1.29 8.62 2.76
N ALA A 130 -2.09 9.62 2.35
CA ALA A 130 -1.73 10.54 1.28
C ALA A 130 -0.42 11.30 1.55
N ARG A 131 -0.14 11.63 2.82
CA ARG A 131 1.10 12.32 3.22
C ARG A 131 2.34 11.42 3.24
N VAL A 132 2.16 10.11 3.43
CA VAL A 132 3.25 9.13 3.40
C VAL A 132 3.27 8.33 2.09
N TYR A 133 2.39 8.67 1.15
CA TYR A 133 2.32 8.04 -0.15
C TYR A 133 3.66 8.18 -0.87
N GLY A 134 4.02 7.16 -1.63
CA GLY A 134 5.32 7.08 -2.29
C GLY A 134 6.25 6.10 -1.61
N LYS A 135 7.53 6.49 -1.50
CA LYS A 135 8.60 5.67 -0.91
C LYS A 135 8.38 5.29 0.56
N PRO A 136 7.82 6.17 1.44
CA PRO A 136 7.62 5.80 2.83
C PRO A 136 6.55 4.71 3.01
N LEU A 137 5.48 4.74 2.21
CA LEU A 137 4.43 3.74 2.21
C LEU A 137 4.88 2.52 1.41
N VAL A 138 5.41 1.53 2.11
CA VAL A 138 5.98 0.32 1.52
C VAL A 138 4.88 -0.67 1.15
N TYR A 139 3.91 -0.86 2.05
CA TYR A 139 2.79 -1.77 1.82
C TYR A 139 1.50 -1.22 2.46
N VAL A 140 0.37 -1.37 1.79
CA VAL A 140 -0.96 -1.11 2.36
C VAL A 140 -2.01 -2.04 1.78
N VAL A 141 -2.90 -2.52 2.64
CA VAL A 141 -4.14 -3.19 2.23
C VAL A 141 -5.30 -2.47 2.87
N VAL A 142 -6.28 -2.06 2.08
CA VAL A 142 -7.56 -1.52 2.56
C VAL A 142 -8.62 -2.60 2.41
N SER A 143 -9.32 -2.90 3.50
CA SER A 143 -10.33 -3.96 3.57
C SER A 143 -11.70 -3.46 4.01
N ASP A 144 -12.73 -4.19 3.62
CA ASP A 144 -14.09 -4.02 4.11
C ASP A 144 -14.29 -4.60 5.51
N GLY A 145 -15.52 -4.50 6.04
CA GLY A 145 -15.86 -5.00 7.38
C GLY A 145 -15.87 -6.52 7.52
N ASP A 146 -15.80 -7.25 6.41
CA ASP A 146 -15.70 -8.71 6.37
C ASP A 146 -14.24 -9.19 6.20
N GLY A 147 -13.27 -8.25 6.22
CA GLY A 147 -11.85 -8.53 6.04
C GLY A 147 -11.47 -8.83 4.59
N ARG A 148 -12.31 -8.47 3.61
CA ARG A 148 -12.02 -8.64 2.19
C ARG A 148 -11.32 -7.41 1.65
N ALA A 149 -10.20 -7.63 0.95
CA ALA A 149 -9.44 -6.52 0.38
C ALA A 149 -10.20 -5.85 -0.78
N ILE A 150 -10.18 -4.53 -0.73
CA ILE A 150 -10.66 -3.64 -1.79
C ILE A 150 -9.47 -3.23 -2.66
N LEU A 151 -8.36 -2.88 -2.00
CA LEU A 151 -7.13 -2.42 -2.63
C LEU A 151 -5.93 -2.92 -1.84
N GLU A 152 -4.91 -3.34 -2.56
CA GLU A 152 -3.57 -3.61 -2.07
C GLU A 152 -2.58 -2.76 -2.86
N ARG A 153 -1.63 -2.15 -2.17
CA ARG A 153 -0.42 -1.61 -2.76
C ARG A 153 0.76 -2.30 -2.14
N ASP A 154 1.52 -3.00 -2.96
CA ASP A 154 2.84 -3.52 -2.62
C ASP A 154 3.87 -2.76 -3.44
N TRP A 155 4.55 -1.81 -2.80
CA TRP A 155 5.55 -0.95 -3.42
C TRP A 155 5.08 -0.23 -4.69
N THR A 156 5.30 -0.80 -5.87
CA THR A 156 4.89 -0.29 -7.18
C THR A 156 3.65 -0.98 -7.73
N THR A 157 3.26 -2.14 -7.22
CA THR A 157 2.12 -2.89 -7.71
C THR A 157 0.86 -2.46 -6.94
N LEU A 158 -0.15 -2.00 -7.66
CA LEU A 158 -1.48 -1.74 -7.13
C LEU A 158 -2.44 -2.82 -7.63
N THR A 159 -3.01 -3.57 -6.69
CA THR A 159 -4.02 -4.58 -6.98
C THR A 159 -5.36 -4.14 -6.41
N VAL A 160 -6.43 -4.27 -7.19
CA VAL A 160 -7.77 -3.84 -6.81
C VAL A 160 -8.77 -4.94 -7.12
N SER A 161 -9.79 -5.06 -6.28
CA SER A 161 -10.93 -5.93 -6.54
C SER A 161 -12.21 -5.09 -6.54
N LEU A 162 -12.82 -5.02 -7.73
CA LEU A 162 -14.02 -4.25 -7.98
C LEU A 162 -14.93 -5.01 -8.94
N PRO A 163 -16.26 -4.89 -8.83
CA PRO A 163 -17.15 -5.33 -9.88
C PRO A 163 -17.01 -4.40 -11.11
N GLU A 164 -17.26 -4.95 -12.30
CA GLU A 164 -17.03 -4.23 -13.57
C GLU A 164 -17.66 -2.81 -13.63
N PRO A 165 -18.90 -2.57 -13.14
CA PRO A 165 -19.48 -1.22 -13.15
C PRO A 165 -18.70 -0.20 -12.32
N ALA A 166 -18.16 -0.62 -11.16
CA ALA A 166 -17.33 0.24 -10.32
C ALA A 166 -15.95 0.47 -10.95
N PHE A 167 -15.38 -0.58 -11.56
CA PHE A 167 -14.11 -0.45 -12.26
C PHE A 167 -14.19 0.53 -13.44
N GLU A 168 -15.28 0.56 -14.19
CA GLU A 168 -15.47 1.56 -15.26
C GLU A 168 -15.49 3.01 -14.72
N THR A 169 -16.03 3.24 -13.51
CA THR A 169 -15.95 4.56 -12.85
C THR A 169 -14.50 4.93 -12.52
N VAL A 170 -13.69 3.97 -12.06
CA VAL A 170 -12.25 4.19 -11.83
C VAL A 170 -11.56 4.57 -13.13
N ARG A 171 -11.81 3.83 -14.24
CA ARG A 171 -11.20 4.10 -15.55
C ARG A 171 -11.53 5.50 -16.07
N GLU A 172 -12.78 5.94 -15.89
CA GLU A 172 -13.20 7.29 -16.26
C GLU A 172 -12.48 8.36 -15.42
N ALA A 173 -12.30 8.12 -14.12
CA ALA A 173 -11.65 9.06 -13.21
C ALA A 173 -10.15 9.24 -13.50
N VAL A 174 -9.42 8.14 -13.74
CA VAL A 174 -7.96 8.19 -13.97
C VAL A 174 -7.57 8.43 -15.44
N GLY A 175 -8.55 8.34 -16.34
CA GLY A 175 -8.36 8.56 -17.76
C GLY A 175 -7.75 7.37 -18.52
N PRO A 176 -7.82 7.41 -19.87
CA PRO A 176 -7.53 6.26 -20.72
C PRO A 176 -6.08 5.77 -20.62
N ALA A 177 -5.10 6.68 -20.51
CA ALA A 177 -3.68 6.33 -20.46
C ALA A 177 -3.33 5.46 -19.24
N VAL A 178 -4.03 5.66 -18.13
CA VAL A 178 -3.86 4.88 -16.89
C VAL A 178 -4.72 3.61 -16.96
N ALA A 179 -5.95 3.75 -17.45
CA ALA A 179 -6.89 2.65 -17.60
C ALA A 179 -6.35 1.51 -18.49
N GLU A 180 -5.54 1.83 -19.50
CA GLU A 180 -4.90 0.85 -20.40
C GLU A 180 -3.77 0.05 -19.74
N ARG A 181 -3.26 0.48 -18.58
CA ARG A 181 -2.19 -0.23 -17.84
C ARG A 181 -2.72 -1.35 -16.95
N PHE A 182 -4.04 -1.44 -16.77
CA PHE A 182 -4.63 -2.48 -15.93
C PHE A 182 -4.61 -3.84 -16.62
N GLU A 183 -4.06 -4.82 -15.91
CA GLU A 183 -4.05 -6.23 -16.27
C GLU A 183 -4.98 -7.01 -15.34
N ARG A 184 -5.44 -8.18 -15.79
CA ARG A 184 -6.12 -9.12 -14.89
C ARG A 184 -5.06 -9.78 -14.01
N ALA A 185 -5.29 -9.81 -12.69
CA ALA A 185 -4.42 -10.48 -11.73
C ALA A 185 -4.68 -11.99 -11.68
#